data_AF-A0A139DBE7-F1
#
_entry.id   AF-A0A139DBE7-F1
#
_cell.length_a   1.000
_cell.length_b   1.000
_cell.length_c   1.000
_cell.angle_alpha   90.00
_cell.angle_beta   90.00
_cell.angle_gamma   90.00
#
_symmetry.space_group_name_H-M   'P 1'
#
loop_
_entity.id
_entity.type
_entity.pdbx_description
1 polymer ?
#
loop_
_entity_poly.entity_id
_entity_poly.type
_entity_poly.pdbx_seq_one_letter_code
_entity_poly.pdbx_strand_id
1 'polypeptide(L)' 'MITLLDTFLRTLETTLPVFVMVFLGIGLRRIGWIDQPFINTASALVFKATLPTLVFLSIIRADLDATLNPPLLGFYL' A
#
# COMPACT_ATOMS: atom_id res chain seq x y z
N MET A 1 -2.25 -29.61 8.67
CA MET A 1 -3.25 -29.12 7.70
C MET A 1 -3.75 -27.79 8.23
N ILE A 2 -3.41 -26.68 7.58
CA ILE A 2 -3.86 -25.34 7.97
C ILE A 2 -5.38 -25.30 7.76
N THR A 3 -6.15 -24.90 8.77
CA THR A 3 -7.61 -24.85 8.68
C THR A 3 -8.06 -23.59 7.92
N LEU A 4 -9.29 -23.58 7.40
CA LEU A 4 -9.85 -22.39 6.75
C LEU A 4 -9.88 -21.18 7.70
N LEU A 5 -10.11 -21.43 9.01
CA LEU A 5 -10.09 -20.42 10.04
C LEU A 5 -8.69 -19.80 10.21
N ASP A 6 -7.64 -20.63 10.21
CA ASP A 6 -6.25 -20.15 10.31
C ASP A 6 -5.87 -19.27 9.12
N THR A 7 -6.31 -19.64 7.91
CA THR A 7 -6.05 -18.86 6.70
C THR A 7 -6.78 -17.50 6.76
N PHE A 8 -8.03 -17.50 7.23
CA PHE A 8 -8.80 -16.27 7.44
C PHE A 8 -8.17 -15.34 8.47
N LEU A 9 -7.72 -15.88 9.61
CA LEU A 9 -7.07 -15.09 10.65
C LEU A 9 -5.78 -14.44 10.13
N ARG A 10 -4.98 -15.17 9.33
CA ARG A 10 -3.71 -14.67 8.80
C ARG A 10 -3.88 -13.55 7.76
N THR A 11 -4.89 -13.67 6.90
CA THR A 11 -5.23 -12.59 5.95
C THR A 11 -5.82 -11.39 6.67
N LEU A 12 -6.61 -11.63 7.72
CA LEU A 12 -7.12 -10.57 8.58
C LEU A 12 -5.97 -9.83 9.26
N GLU A 13 -5.02 -10.51 9.92
CA GLU A 13 -3.85 -9.89 10.57
C GLU A 13 -3.04 -9.00 9.60
N THR A 14 -2.89 -9.43 8.35
CA THR A 14 -2.15 -8.66 7.34
C THR A 14 -2.91 -7.43 6.85
N THR A 15 -4.23 -7.49 6.79
CA THR A 15 -5.08 -6.39 6.28
C THR A 15 -5.67 -5.51 7.37
N LEU A 16 -5.70 -5.99 8.62
CA LEU A 16 -6.25 -5.32 9.80
C LEU A 16 -5.67 -3.90 10.00
N PRO A 17 -4.35 -3.66 9.85
CA PRO A 17 -3.81 -2.30 10.00
C PRO A 17 -4.42 -1.29 9.03
N VAL A 18 -4.70 -1.72 7.79
CA VAL A 18 -5.34 -0.86 6.78
C VAL A 18 -6.77 -0.55 7.19
N PHE A 19 -7.52 -1.56 7.66
CA PHE A 19 -8.88 -1.34 8.17
C PHE A 19 -8.90 -0.37 9.37
N VAL A 20 -7.97 -0.53 10.32
CA VAL A 20 -7.85 0.38 11.47
C VAL A 20 -7.63 1.82 11.01
N MET A 21 -6.76 2.04 10.02
CA MET A 21 -6.53 3.37 9.44
C MET A 21 -7.81 3.97 8.83
N VAL A 22 -8.60 3.16 8.12
CA VAL A 22 -9.89 3.61 7.53
C VAL A 22 -10.91 3.95 8.63
N PHE A 23 -11.06 3.09 9.64
CA PHE A 23 -11.97 3.33 10.75
C PHE A 23 -11.62 4.60 11.54
N LEU A 24 -10.33 4.87 11.74
CA LEU A 24 -9.88 6.12 12.34
C LEU A 24 -10.32 7.34 11.51
N GLY A 25 -10.14 7.31 10.18
CA GLY A 25 -10.62 8.38 9.30
C GLY A 25 -12.13 8.61 9.41
N ILE A 26 -12.92 7.54 9.47
CA ILE A 26 -14.38 7.63 9.67
C ILE A 26 -14.72 8.23 11.04
N GLY A 27 -14.04 7.80 12.10
CA GLY A 27 -14.23 8.32 13.45
C GLY A 27 -13.91 9.81 13.56
N LEU A 28 -12.79 10.25 12.98
CA LEU A 28 -12.39 11.65 12.91
C LEU A 28 -13.43 12.51 12.18
N ARG A 29 -13.98 12.00 11.08
CA ARG A 29 -15.07 12.68 10.35
C ARG A 29 -16.34 12.75 11.18
N ARG A 30 -16.67 11.69 11.92
CA ARG A 30 -17.89 11.61 12.75
C ARG A 30 -17.86 12.61 13.92
N ILE A 31 -16.70 12.83 14.52
CA ILE A 31 -16.50 13.79 15.63
C ILE A 31 -16.39 15.24 15.10
N GLY A 32 -16.24 15.42 13.77
CA GLY A 32 -16.15 16.75 13.14
C GLY A 32 -14.75 17.36 13.18
N TRP A 33 -13.71 16.56 13.45
CA TRP A 33 -12.31 17.03 13.39
C TRP A 33 -11.82 17.19 11.96
N ILE A 34 -12.37 16.40 11.03
CA ILE A 34 -12.11 16.52 9.60
C ILE A 34 -13.43 16.67 8.84
N ASP A 35 -13.43 17.55 7.85
CA ASP A 35 -14.57 17.89 7.00
C ASP A 35 -14.32 17.49 5.54
N GLN A 36 -15.34 17.65 4.70
CA GLN A 36 -15.25 17.28 3.28
C GLN A 36 -14.15 18.05 2.51
N PRO A 37 -13.99 19.38 2.69
CA PRO A 37 -12.87 20.14 2.13
C PRO A 37 -11.49 19.59 2.53
N PHE A 38 -11.27 19.26 3.81
CA PHE A 38 -10.01 18.66 4.25
C PHE A 38 -9.76 17.31 3.57
N ILE A 39 -10.76 16.44 3.54
CA ILE A 39 -10.65 15.11 2.91
C ILE A 39 -10.30 15.24 1.42
N ASN A 40 -10.93 16.18 0.71
CA ASN A 40 -10.63 16.42 -0.70
C ASN A 40 -9.19 16.92 -0.92
N THR A 41 -8.73 17.85 -0.08
CA THR A 41 -7.36 18.39 -0.14
C THR A 41 -6.32 17.32 0.18
N ALA A 42 -6.53 16.55 1.25
CA ALA A 42 -5.66 15.44 1.63
C ALA A 42 -5.61 14.36 0.55
N SER A 43 -6.76 13.99 -0.02
CA SER A 43 -6.83 13.04 -1.14
C SER A 43 -6.03 13.55 -2.34
N ALA A 44 -6.23 14.82 -2.74
CA ALA A 44 -5.48 15.42 -3.84
C ALA A 44 -3.96 15.40 -3.59
N LEU A 45 -3.51 15.63 -2.35
CA LEU A 45 -2.10 15.54 -1.97
C LEU A 45 -1.59 14.10 -2.09
N VAL A 46 -2.34 13.12 -1.60
CA VAL A 46 -1.97 11.70 -1.71
C VAL A 46 -1.85 11.27 -3.16
N PHE A 47 -2.81 11.63 -3.99
CA PHE A 47 -2.79 11.30 -5.42
C PHE A 47 -1.66 12.00 -6.17
N LYS A 48 -1.41 13.28 -5.90
CA LYS A 48 -0.43 14.07 -6.65
C LYS A 48 1.01 13.91 -6.19
N ALA A 49 1.24 13.65 -4.90
CA ALA A 49 2.58 13.56 -4.34
C ALA A 49 2.90 12.13 -3.91
N THR A 50 2.10 11.56 -3.00
CA THR A 50 2.44 10.30 -2.34
C THR A 50 2.41 9.11 -3.30
N LEU A 51 1.44 9.04 -4.22
CA LEU A 51 1.39 7.97 -5.22
C LEU A 51 2.60 7.99 -6.17
N PRO A 52 2.96 9.11 -6.83
CA PRO A 52 4.18 9.18 -7.65
C PRO A 52 5.44 8.82 -6.86
N THR A 53 5.56 9.30 -5.61
CA THR A 53 6.71 8.96 -4.76
C THR A 53 6.74 7.47 -4.43
N LEU A 54 5.60 6.84 -4.13
CA LEU A 54 5.52 5.41 -3.89
C LEU A 54 5.90 4.60 -5.14
N VAL A 55 5.44 5.00 -6.31
CA VAL A 55 5.82 4.37 -7.59
C VAL A 55 7.32 4.52 -7.82
N PHE A 56 7.86 5.72 -7.70
CA PHE A 56 9.30 5.98 -7.85
C PHE A 56 10.13 5.16 -6.85
N LEU A 57 9.73 5.16 -5.58
CA LEU A 57 10.38 4.41 -4.52
C LEU A 57 10.32 2.90 -4.78
N SER A 58 9.21 2.41 -5.31
CA SER A 58 9.06 1.01 -5.70
C SER A 58 9.98 0.64 -6.86
N ILE A 59 10.22 1.55 -7.82
CA ILE A 59 11.14 1.33 -8.94
C ILE A 59 12.60 1.29 -8.45
N ILE A 60 13.03 2.23 -7.62
CA ILE A 60 14.44 2.25 -7.16
C ILE A 60 14.75 1.15 -6.14
N ARG A 61 13.74 0.66 -5.40
CA ARG A 61 13.86 -0.49 -4.51
C ARG A 61 13.68 -1.82 -5.24
N ALA A 62 13.13 -1.82 -6.45
CA ALA A 62 13.11 -3.01 -7.29
C ALA A 62 14.58 -3.34 -7.59
N ASP A 63 15.03 -4.44 -7.02
CA ASP A 63 16.41 -4.89 -7.04
C ASP A 63 16.78 -5.30 -8.47
N LEU A 64 17.20 -4.31 -9.27
CA LEU A 64 17.57 -4.49 -10.67
C LEU A 64 18.79 -5.41 -10.77
N ASP A 65 19.66 -5.47 -9.77
CA ASP A 65 20.84 -6.36 -9.75
C ASP A 65 20.45 -7.84 -9.56
N ALA A 66 19.41 -8.13 -8.77
CA ALA A 66 18.89 -9.49 -8.60
C ALA A 66 18.03 -9.98 -9.79
N THR A 67 17.44 -9.06 -10.55
CA THR A 67 16.53 -9.37 -11.68
C THR A 67 17.18 -9.24 -13.05
N LEU A 68 18.15 -8.35 -13.22
CA LEU A 68 19.06 -8.32 -14.37
C LEU A 68 20.17 -9.34 -14.10
N ASN A 69 19.92 -10.60 -14.42
CA ASN A 69 20.97 -11.60 -14.54
C ASN A 69 21.56 -11.51 -15.96
N PRO A 70 22.67 -10.79 -16.21
CA PRO A 70 23.31 -10.74 -17.52
C PRO A 70 23.59 -12.13 -18.13
N PRO A 71 23.91 -13.20 -17.37
CA PRO A 71 24.04 -14.55 -17.94
C PRO A 71 22.72 -15.10 -18.49
N LEU A 72 21.58 -14.82 -17.83
CA LEU A 72 20.26 -15.27 -18.29
C LEU A 72 19.78 -14.46 -19.50
N LEU A 73 20.07 -13.15 -19.53
CA LEU A 73 19.77 -12.29 -20.68
C LEU A 73 20.58 -12.70 -21.92
N GLY A 74 21.84 -13.12 -21.74
CA GLY A 74 22.69 -13.64 -22.82
C GLY A 74 22.38 -15.08 -23.25
N PHE A 75 21.65 -15.86 -22.46
CA PHE A 75 21.17 -17.19 -22.86
C PHE A 75 19.91 -17.12 -23.75
N TYR A 76 19.11 -16.06 -23.61
CA TYR A 76 17.82 -15.91 -24.31
C TYR A 76 17.90 -15.06 -25.60
N LEU A 77 19.00 -14.32 -25.82
CA LEU A 77 19.34 -13.58 -27.04
C LEU A 77 20.22 -14.42 -27.96
#